data_AF-A0A124EBP6-F1
#
_entry.id   AF-A0A124EBP6-F1
#
_cell.length_a   1.000
_cell.length_b   1.000
_cell.length_c   1.000
_cell.angle_alpha   90.00
_cell.angle_beta   90.00
_cell.angle_gamma   90.00
#
_symmetry.space_group_name_H-M   'P 1'
#
loop_
_entity.id
_entity.type
_entity.pdbx_description
1 polymer ?
#
loop_
_entity_poly.entity_id
_entity_poly.type
_entity_poly.pdbx_seq_one_letter_code
_entity_poly.pdbx_strand_id
1 'polypeptide(L)'
;MGIKDNIKNKIRTWNEKNTVKNIVANAMYNSLKNALVDYYMQNLVTTPVVYYYPNPEYIKWKIQHIERSQNNANVYFATVKVSLPTHIETHTHFKNSNRLILGTDLTIDYTVVLGVNITTKKIKIVKYVDINDYIEGRTYIELRNAKNEVIWERTWQDWYNAGYDDVICPC
;
A
#
# COMPACT_ATOMS: atom_id res chain seq x y z
N MET A 1 -22.26 -40.68 6.30
CA MET A 1 -22.54 -39.22 6.18
C MET A 1 -23.56 -39.02 5.07
N GLY A 2 -24.72 -38.43 5.38
CA GLY A 2 -25.80 -38.28 4.40
C GLY A 2 -25.62 -37.07 3.48
N ILE A 3 -26.28 -37.07 2.32
CA ILE A 3 -26.28 -35.96 1.35
C ILE A 3 -26.65 -34.61 2.01
N LYS A 4 -27.57 -34.63 2.98
CA LYS A 4 -28.00 -33.44 3.75
C LYS A 4 -26.88 -32.83 4.60
N ASP A 5 -26.00 -33.64 5.18
CA ASP A 5 -24.88 -33.16 6.03
C ASP A 5 -23.81 -32.47 5.18
N ASN A 6 -23.58 -33.00 3.97
CA ASN A 6 -22.68 -32.38 3.00
C ASN A 6 -23.17 -31.01 2.51
N ILE A 7 -24.48 -30.85 2.30
CA ILE A 7 -25.07 -29.56 1.91
C ILE A 7 -24.95 -28.54 3.04
N LYS A 8 -25.31 -28.91 4.28
CA LYS A 8 -25.17 -28.03 5.45
C LYS A 8 -23.73 -27.58 5.67
N ASN A 9 -22.76 -28.48 5.53
CA ASN A 9 -21.35 -28.15 5.65
C ASN A 9 -20.86 -27.20 4.56
N LYS A 10 -21.33 -27.35 3.31
CA LYS A 10 -21.01 -26.43 2.21
C LYS A 10 -21.56 -25.03 2.48
N ILE A 11 -22.82 -24.92 2.91
CA ILE A 11 -23.45 -23.63 3.25
C ILE A 11 -22.71 -22.94 4.40
N ARG A 12 -22.39 -23.68 5.46
CA ARG A 12 -21.61 -23.14 6.58
C ARG A 12 -20.26 -22.60 6.12
N THR A 13 -19.51 -23.39 5.35
CA THR A 13 -18.19 -23.00 4.84
C THR A 13 -18.29 -21.76 3.94
N TRP A 14 -19.34 -21.67 3.12
CA TRP A 14 -19.58 -20.50 2.28
C TRP A 14 -19.87 -19.24 3.10
N ASN A 15 -20.72 -19.34 4.14
CA ASN A 15 -20.99 -18.25 5.06
C ASN A 15 -19.72 -17.77 5.79
N GLU A 16 -18.94 -18.72 6.31
CA GLU A 16 -17.68 -18.40 7.01
C GLU A 16 -16.68 -17.69 6.07
N LYS A 17 -16.54 -18.15 4.82
CA LYS A 17 -15.69 -17.47 3.82
C LYS A 17 -16.20 -16.06 3.49
N ASN A 18 -17.51 -15.84 3.45
CA ASN A 18 -18.06 -14.48 3.27
C ASN A 18 -17.79 -13.58 4.47
N THR A 19 -17.87 -14.12 5.69
CA THR A 19 -17.46 -13.39 6.89
C THR A 19 -15.98 -12.98 6.82
N VAL A 20 -15.10 -13.89 6.39
CA VAL A 20 -13.67 -13.58 6.17
C VAL A 20 -13.51 -12.45 5.16
N LYS A 21 -14.19 -12.51 4.01
CA LYS A 21 -14.13 -11.44 2.99
C LYS A 21 -14.51 -10.08 3.56
N ASN A 22 -15.59 -10.02 4.34
CA ASN A 22 -16.05 -8.77 4.94
C ASN A 22 -15.07 -8.21 5.99
N ILE A 23 -14.47 -9.08 6.81
CA ILE A 23 -13.45 -8.66 7.78
C ILE A 23 -12.21 -8.12 7.06
N VAL A 24 -11.74 -8.82 6.02
CA VAL A 24 -10.59 -8.37 5.22
C VAL A 24 -10.90 -7.02 4.56
N ALA A 25 -12.06 -6.87 3.91
CA ALA A 25 -12.46 -5.61 3.28
C ALA A 25 -12.40 -4.43 4.26
N ASN A 26 -13.04 -4.58 5.42
CA ASN A 26 -13.05 -3.55 6.45
C ASN A 26 -11.65 -3.23 6.98
N ALA A 27 -10.78 -4.22 7.10
CA ALA A 27 -9.42 -4.01 7.57
C ALA A 27 -8.54 -3.29 6.54
N MET A 28 -8.68 -3.64 5.25
CA MET A 28 -7.95 -3.01 4.14
C MET A 28 -8.25 -1.51 4.04
N TYR A 29 -9.47 -1.07 4.35
CA TYR A 29 -9.82 0.35 4.32
C TYR A 29 -9.47 1.12 5.60
N ASN A 30 -9.09 0.41 6.68
CA ASN A 30 -8.83 1.01 7.99
C ASN A 30 -7.43 0.68 8.48
N SER A 31 -7.30 -0.30 9.38
CA SER A 31 -6.10 -0.52 10.18
C SER A 31 -4.93 -1.14 9.42
N LEU A 32 -5.20 -1.91 8.35
CA LEU A 32 -4.13 -2.61 7.63
C LEU A 32 -3.41 -1.73 6.60
N LYS A 33 -4.08 -0.73 6.00
CA LYS A 33 -3.44 0.09 4.96
C LYS A 33 -2.16 0.76 5.47
N ASN A 34 -2.20 1.33 6.67
CA ASN A 34 -1.04 2.04 7.23
C ASN A 34 0.09 1.05 7.50
N ALA A 35 -0.20 -0.07 8.16
CA ALA A 35 0.80 -1.10 8.46
C ALA A 35 1.46 -1.70 7.20
N LEU A 36 0.72 -1.81 6.09
CA LEU A 36 1.28 -2.28 4.81
C LEU A 36 2.22 -1.24 4.19
N VAL A 37 1.83 0.04 4.16
CA VAL A 37 2.69 1.13 3.66
C VAL A 37 3.92 1.31 4.54
N ASP A 38 3.75 1.32 5.86
CA ASP A 38 4.86 1.49 6.82
C ASP A 38 5.91 0.39 6.64
N TYR A 39 5.45 -0.87 6.50
CA TYR A 39 6.35 -1.99 6.25
C TYR A 39 7.13 -1.80 4.95
N TYR A 40 6.48 -1.37 3.87
CA TYR A 40 7.17 -1.09 2.62
C TYR A 40 8.24 -0.01 2.77
N MET A 41 7.84 1.14 3.32
CA MET A 41 8.72 2.31 3.45
C MET A 41 9.95 2.00 4.30
N GLN A 42 9.79 1.24 5.38
CA GLN A 42 10.90 0.84 6.26
C GLN A 42 11.86 -0.17 5.61
N ASN A 43 11.37 -1.05 4.73
CA ASN A 43 12.19 -2.11 4.16
C ASN A 43 12.84 -1.74 2.82
N LEU A 44 12.29 -0.79 2.08
CA LEU A 44 12.73 -0.49 0.71
C LEU A 44 13.26 0.93 0.51
N VAL A 45 12.77 1.92 1.26
CA VAL A 45 13.27 3.29 1.15
C VAL A 45 14.45 3.46 2.10
N THR A 46 15.66 3.52 1.53
CA THR A 46 16.91 3.66 2.29
C THR A 46 17.19 5.09 2.75
N THR A 47 16.52 6.06 2.13
CA THR A 47 16.69 7.50 2.41
C THR A 47 15.50 8.01 3.23
N PRO A 48 15.69 8.97 4.15
CA PRO A 48 14.58 9.63 4.82
C PRO A 48 13.65 10.31 3.82
N VAL A 49 12.39 9.86 3.77
CA VAL A 49 11.32 10.45 2.96
C VAL A 49 10.11 10.74 3.82
N VAL A 50 9.35 11.76 3.46
CA VAL A 50 7.98 11.94 3.91
C VAL A 50 7.08 11.13 2.97
N TYR A 51 6.12 10.39 3.50
CA TYR A 51 5.18 9.63 2.68
C TYR A 51 3.75 9.79 3.18
N TYR A 52 2.81 9.66 2.24
CA TYR A 52 1.39 9.86 2.49
C TYR A 52 0.62 8.56 2.24
N TYR A 53 -0.27 8.23 3.17
CA TYR A 53 -1.11 7.05 3.06
C TYR A 53 -2.19 7.23 1.99
N PRO A 54 -2.50 6.19 1.20
CA PRO A 54 -3.60 6.26 0.24
C PRO A 54 -4.94 6.56 0.91
N ASN A 55 -5.75 7.34 0.21
CA ASN A 55 -7.18 7.37 0.46
C ASN A 55 -7.74 5.95 0.21
N PRO A 56 -8.55 5.39 1.13
CA PRO A 56 -9.13 4.05 1.00
C PRO A 56 -9.78 3.75 -0.35
N GLU A 57 -10.38 4.75 -1.01
CA GLU A 57 -11.07 4.56 -2.30
C GLU A 57 -10.14 4.19 -3.45
N TYR A 58 -8.85 4.54 -3.37
CA TYR A 58 -7.85 4.24 -4.39
C TYR A 58 -7.07 2.94 -4.13
N ILE A 59 -7.33 2.26 -3.00
CA ILE A 59 -6.70 0.98 -2.67
C ILE A 59 -7.36 -0.12 -3.50
N LYS A 60 -6.60 -0.72 -4.43
CA LYS A 60 -7.07 -1.90 -5.16
C LYS A 60 -6.64 -3.15 -4.42
N TRP A 61 -7.57 -4.05 -4.15
CA TRP A 61 -7.24 -5.32 -3.50
C TRP A 61 -8.17 -6.43 -3.95
N LYS A 62 -7.67 -7.67 -3.89
CA LYS A 62 -8.42 -8.87 -4.24
C LYS A 62 -7.96 -10.05 -3.41
N ILE A 63 -8.92 -10.74 -2.78
CA ILE A 63 -8.65 -12.04 -2.16
C ILE A 63 -8.51 -13.08 -3.27
N GLN A 64 -7.34 -13.70 -3.36
CA GLN A 64 -7.04 -14.79 -4.30
C GLN A 64 -7.51 -16.12 -3.74
N HIS A 65 -7.27 -16.35 -2.45
CA HIS A 65 -7.53 -17.64 -1.82
C HIS A 65 -7.96 -17.48 -0.36
N ILE A 66 -8.85 -18.37 0.11
CA ILE A 66 -9.25 -18.50 1.52
C ILE A 66 -9.22 -19.97 1.91
N GLU A 67 -8.35 -20.29 2.85
CA GLU A 67 -8.22 -21.61 3.46
C GLU A 67 -8.49 -21.55 4.96
N ARG A 68 -9.00 -22.66 5.52
CA ARG A 68 -9.22 -22.78 6.96
C ARG A 68 -7.93 -23.25 7.62
N SER A 69 -7.62 -22.70 8.79
CA SER A 69 -6.50 -23.20 9.60
C SER A 69 -6.77 -24.63 10.05
N GLN A 70 -5.76 -25.49 9.96
CA GLN A 70 -5.81 -26.86 10.46
C GLN A 70 -5.82 -26.92 11.99
N ASN A 71 -5.20 -25.94 12.65
CA ASN A 71 -4.98 -25.94 14.10
C ASN A 71 -6.09 -25.22 14.88
N ASN A 72 -6.86 -24.36 14.21
CA ASN A 72 -7.93 -23.61 14.86
C ASN A 72 -9.13 -23.45 13.93
N ALA A 73 -10.24 -24.08 14.32
CA ALA A 73 -11.49 -24.10 13.57
C ALA A 73 -12.07 -22.71 13.26
N ASN A 74 -11.74 -21.68 14.05
CA ASN A 74 -12.24 -20.31 13.89
C ASN A 74 -11.27 -19.40 13.14
N VAL A 75 -10.12 -19.91 12.70
CA VAL A 75 -9.11 -19.13 11.99
C VAL A 75 -9.07 -19.53 10.53
N TYR A 76 -9.00 -18.52 9.67
CA TYR A 76 -8.85 -18.64 8.23
C TYR A 76 -7.62 -17.87 7.78
N PHE A 77 -6.93 -18.39 6.77
CA PHE A 77 -5.88 -17.66 6.06
C PHE A 77 -6.44 -17.14 4.74
N ALA A 78 -6.32 -15.84 4.53
CA ALA A 78 -6.70 -15.17 3.29
C ALA A 78 -5.44 -14.66 2.59
N THR A 79 -5.21 -15.13 1.37
CA THR A 79 -4.15 -14.58 0.50
C THR A 79 -4.75 -13.43 -0.30
N VAL A 80 -4.18 -12.24 -0.13
CA VAL A 80 -4.72 -11.00 -0.67
C VAL A 80 -3.65 -10.33 -1.53
N LYS A 81 -3.99 -10.05 -2.79
CA LYS A 81 -3.20 -9.14 -3.62
C LYS A 81 -3.68 -7.73 -3.36
N VAL A 82 -2.74 -6.82 -3.09
CA VAL A 82 -3.00 -5.43 -2.74
C VAL A 82 -2.15 -4.54 -3.65
N SER A 83 -2.70 -3.42 -4.06
CA SER A 83 -2.02 -2.34 -4.78
C SER A 83 -2.33 -1.05 -4.04
N LEU A 84 -1.29 -0.40 -3.50
CA LEU A 84 -1.37 0.81 -2.69
C LEU A 84 -0.68 1.96 -3.41
N PRO A 85 -1.43 2.96 -3.90
CA PRO A 85 -0.83 4.19 -4.33
C PRO A 85 -0.32 4.96 -3.11
N THR A 86 0.85 5.58 -3.21
CA THR A 86 1.43 6.40 -2.16
C THR A 86 2.23 7.52 -2.78
N HIS A 87 2.17 8.69 -2.16
CA HIS A 87 3.00 9.82 -2.53
C HIS A 87 4.21 9.86 -1.60
N ILE A 88 5.40 10.08 -2.16
CA ILE A 88 6.64 10.21 -1.40
C ILE A 88 7.34 11.52 -1.75
N GLU A 89 7.98 12.13 -0.75
CA GLU A 89 8.67 13.40 -0.86
C GLU A 89 10.03 13.38 -0.14
N THR A 90 11.03 14.00 -0.74
CA THR A 90 12.29 14.36 -0.07
C THR A 90 12.39 15.87 0.06
N HIS A 91 12.76 16.37 1.23
CA HIS A 91 12.80 17.80 1.53
C HIS A 91 14.22 18.29 1.78
N THR A 92 14.59 19.41 1.12
CA THR A 92 15.83 20.14 1.40
C THR A 92 15.49 21.51 1.96
N HIS A 93 15.93 21.81 3.18
CA HIS A 93 15.67 23.08 3.85
C HIS A 93 16.79 24.09 3.61
N PHE A 94 16.44 25.29 3.15
CA PHE A 94 17.39 26.40 3.00
C PHE A 94 17.41 27.29 4.24
N LYS A 95 18.51 28.06 4.40
CA LYS A 95 18.70 29.00 5.53
C LYS A 95 17.57 30.02 5.69
N ASN A 96 16.83 30.34 4.62
CA ASN A 96 15.75 31.33 4.62
C ASN A 96 14.36 30.72 4.87
N SER A 97 14.28 29.54 5.47
CA SER A 97 13.05 28.78 5.71
C SER A 97 12.28 28.33 4.46
N ASN A 98 12.81 28.60 3.26
CA ASN A 98 12.33 27.97 2.04
C ASN A 98 12.69 26.49 2.05
N ARG A 99 11.86 25.66 1.42
CA ARG A 99 12.16 24.23 1.23
C ARG A 99 11.95 23.82 -0.22
N LEU A 100 12.90 23.03 -0.72
CA LEU A 100 12.76 22.31 -1.97
C LEU A 100 12.14 20.95 -1.67
N ILE A 101 11.14 20.56 -2.45
CA ILE A 101 10.46 19.26 -2.36
C ILE A 101 10.68 18.53 -3.67
N LEU A 102 11.24 17.33 -3.60
CA LEU A 102 11.23 16.36 -4.71
C LEU A 102 10.14 15.34 -4.40
N GLY A 103 9.05 15.35 -5.17
CA GLY A 103 7.90 14.48 -4.96
C GLY A 103 7.69 13.50 -6.12
N THR A 104 7.19 12.31 -5.82
CA THR A 104 6.80 11.33 -6.84
C THR A 104 5.67 10.42 -6.34
N ASP A 105 4.85 9.93 -7.27
CA ASP A 105 3.83 8.94 -6.98
C ASP A 105 4.35 7.53 -7.27
N LEU A 106 4.16 6.66 -6.29
CA LEU A 106 4.53 5.26 -6.33
C LEU A 106 3.28 4.41 -6.18
N THR A 107 3.16 3.34 -6.94
CA THR A 107 2.23 2.27 -6.61
C THR A 107 3.00 1.05 -6.16
N ILE A 108 2.54 0.50 -5.04
CA ILE A 108 3.18 -0.62 -4.41
C ILE A 108 2.25 -1.82 -4.45
N ASP A 109 2.73 -2.88 -5.07
CA ASP A 109 2.02 -4.14 -5.25
C ASP A 109 2.57 -5.21 -4.30
N TYR A 110 1.66 -5.82 -3.53
CA TYR A 110 2.01 -6.87 -2.58
C TYR A 110 1.07 -8.05 -2.64
N THR A 111 1.62 -9.22 -2.34
CA THR A 111 0.83 -10.36 -1.89
C THR A 111 1.03 -10.53 -0.38
N VAL A 112 -0.06 -10.45 0.39
CA VAL A 112 -0.06 -10.63 1.84
C VAL A 112 -0.94 -11.80 2.24
N VAL A 113 -0.50 -12.58 3.24
CA VAL A 113 -1.33 -13.59 3.88
C VAL A 113 -1.84 -13.07 5.21
N LEU A 114 -3.16 -13.00 5.34
CA LEU A 114 -3.84 -12.50 6.53
C LEU A 114 -4.44 -13.66 7.32
N GLY A 115 -4.18 -13.69 8.62
CA GLY A 115 -4.85 -14.59 9.57
C GLY A 115 -6.09 -13.92 10.13
N VAL A 116 -7.26 -14.49 9.89
CA VAL A 116 -8.57 -13.95 10.24
C VAL A 116 -9.27 -14.87 11.23
N ASN A 117 -9.59 -14.36 12.42
CA ASN A 117 -10.45 -15.05 13.37
C ASN A 117 -11.89 -14.60 13.17
N ILE A 118 -12.77 -15.49 12.69
CA ILE A 118 -14.16 -15.16 12.36
C ILE A 118 -15.03 -14.89 13.60
N THR A 119 -14.67 -15.47 14.75
CA THR A 119 -15.42 -15.30 16.01
C THR A 119 -15.10 -13.95 16.64
N THR A 120 -13.81 -13.61 16.76
CA THR A 120 -13.39 -12.34 17.39
C THR A 120 -13.31 -11.18 16.40
N LYS A 121 -13.50 -11.45 15.10
CA LYS A 121 -13.32 -10.49 13.99
C LYS A 121 -11.93 -9.84 13.96
N LYS A 122 -10.93 -10.48 14.58
CA LYS A 122 -9.55 -9.98 14.60
C LYS A 122 -8.81 -10.45 13.35
N ILE A 123 -7.93 -9.60 12.85
CA ILE A 123 -7.09 -9.86 11.69
C ILE A 123 -5.64 -9.51 12.01
N LYS A 124 -4.71 -10.26 11.44
CA LYS A 124 -3.26 -9.96 11.52
C LYS A 124 -2.57 -10.34 10.23
N ILE A 125 -1.48 -9.63 9.93
CA ILE A 125 -0.56 -10.02 8.86
C ILE A 125 0.25 -11.22 9.36
N VAL A 126 0.28 -12.29 8.57
CA VAL A 126 1.04 -13.51 8.87
C VAL A 126 2.37 -13.51 8.13
N LYS A 127 2.35 -13.14 6.84
CA LYS A 127 3.55 -12.99 6.02
C LYS A 127 3.31 -12.08 4.81
N TYR A 128 4.40 -11.50 4.33
CA TYR A 128 4.52 -10.88 3.02
C TYR A 128 5.17 -11.91 2.07
N VAL A 129 4.70 -12.02 0.84
CA VAL A 129 5.16 -13.06 -0.11
C VAL A 129 5.93 -12.44 -1.27
N ASP A 130 5.34 -11.43 -1.92
CA ASP A 130 5.93 -10.73 -3.06
C ASP A 130 5.71 -9.24 -2.86
N ILE A 131 6.78 -8.45 -3.01
CA ILE A 131 6.73 -6.99 -2.92
C ILE A 131 7.36 -6.46 -4.19
N ASN A 132 6.54 -5.81 -5.02
CA ASN A 132 6.98 -5.12 -6.22
C ASN A 132 6.51 -3.67 -6.14
N ASP A 133 7.25 -2.79 -6.77
CA ASP A 133 6.92 -1.39 -6.85
C ASP A 133 7.18 -0.87 -8.24
N TYR A 134 6.44 0.16 -8.61
CA TYR A 134 6.70 0.90 -9.82
C TYR A 134 6.22 2.34 -9.66
N ILE A 135 7.00 3.23 -10.25
CA ILE A 135 6.72 4.67 -10.25
C ILE A 135 5.65 4.91 -11.30
N GLU A 136 4.47 5.34 -10.86
CA GLU A 136 3.32 5.59 -11.74
C GLU A 136 3.18 7.07 -12.14
N GLY A 137 3.88 7.97 -11.44
CA GLY A 137 3.58 9.39 -11.48
C GLY A 137 4.58 10.29 -12.19
N ARG A 138 4.18 11.56 -12.28
CA ARG A 138 5.08 12.65 -12.63
C ARG A 138 5.93 12.97 -11.41
N THR A 139 7.23 12.72 -11.52
CA THR A 139 8.19 13.27 -10.56
C THR A 139 8.25 14.78 -10.76
N TYR A 140 8.13 15.54 -9.66
CA TYR A 140 8.17 16.99 -9.68
C TYR A 140 9.18 17.52 -8.66
N ILE A 141 9.62 18.75 -8.90
CA ILE A 141 10.40 19.56 -7.97
C ILE A 141 9.60 20.82 -7.69
N GLU A 142 9.38 21.12 -6.42
CA GLU A 142 8.59 22.25 -5.96
C GLU A 142 9.40 23.09 -4.96
N LEU A 143 9.37 24.42 -5.11
CA LEU A 143 9.93 25.35 -4.13
C LEU A 143 8.81 25.99 -3.33
N ARG A 144 8.82 25.81 -2.01
CA ARG A 144 7.91 26.48 -1.07
C ARG A 144 8.62 27.55 -0.27
N ASN A 145 7.88 28.62 0.03
CA ASN A 145 8.35 29.67 0.95
C ASN A 145 8.12 29.30 2.43
N ALA A 146 8.56 30.17 3.34
CA ALA A 146 8.39 29.99 4.79
C ALA A 146 6.93 29.90 5.27
N LYS A 147 5.96 30.36 4.46
CA LYS A 147 4.52 30.26 4.72
C LYS A 147 3.89 29.01 4.11
N ASN A 148 4.71 28.10 3.57
CA ASN A 148 4.30 26.90 2.85
C ASN A 148 3.55 27.16 1.52
N GLU A 149 3.67 28.37 0.98
CA GLU A 149 3.11 28.75 -0.32
C GLU A 149 4.05 28.29 -1.44
N VAL A 150 3.47 27.76 -2.51
CA VAL A 150 4.21 27.33 -3.72
C VAL A 150 4.75 28.58 -4.41
N ILE A 151 6.08 28.69 -4.53
CA ILE A 151 6.73 29.75 -5.31
C ILE A 151 6.77 29.33 -6.78
N TRP A 152 7.19 28.09 -7.05
CA TRP A 152 7.14 27.48 -8.38
C TRP A 152 7.17 25.95 -8.27
N GLU A 153 6.68 25.29 -9.31
CA GLU A 153 6.70 23.83 -9.50
C GLU A 153 7.23 23.53 -10.91
N ARG A 154 8.04 22.47 -11.05
CA ARG A 154 8.51 21.95 -12.34
C ARG A 154 8.49 20.43 -12.34
N THR A 155 8.10 19.86 -13.46
CA THR A 155 8.26 18.44 -13.78
C THR A 155 9.56 18.23 -14.57
N TRP A 156 9.98 16.97 -14.76
CA TRP A 156 11.11 16.64 -15.64
C TRP A 156 10.94 17.19 -17.07
N GLN A 157 9.72 17.18 -17.60
CA GLN A 157 9.44 17.70 -18.94
C GLN A 157 9.75 19.21 -19.04
N ASP A 158 9.50 19.97 -17.99
CA ASP A 158 9.78 21.41 -17.95
C ASP A 158 11.29 21.70 -18.00
N TRP A 159 12.12 20.78 -17.51
CA TRP A 159 13.58 20.89 -17.57
C TRP A 159 14.11 20.56 -18.97
N TYR A 160 13.63 19.49 -19.61
CA TYR A 160 13.98 19.19 -21.01
C TYR A 160 13.59 20.34 -21.95
N ASN A 161 12.38 20.89 -21.77
CA ASN A 161 11.90 22.02 -22.58
C ASN A 161 12.74 23.29 -22.39
N ALA A 162 13.40 23.44 -21.25
CA ALA A 162 14.32 24.54 -20.97
C ALA A 162 15.74 24.29 -21.51
N GLY A 163 15.99 23.16 -22.17
CA GLY A 163 17.27 22.83 -22.79
C GLY A 163 18.28 22.18 -21.84
N TYR A 164 17.84 21.67 -20.68
CA TYR A 164 18.69 20.83 -19.85
C TYR A 164 18.70 19.41 -20.44
N ASP A 165 19.89 18.86 -20.63
CA ASP A 165 20.12 17.53 -21.15
C ASP A 165 20.71 16.63 -20.06
N ASP A 166 20.50 15.32 -20.16
CA ASP A 166 21.05 14.35 -19.21
C ASP A 166 22.56 14.21 -19.44
N VAL A 167 23.35 15.16 -18.94
CA VAL A 167 24.80 15.01 -18.92
C VAL A 167 25.13 14.04 -17.79
N ILE A 168 25.22 12.75 -18.13
CA ILE A 168 25.89 11.76 -17.29
C ILE A 168 27.31 12.29 -17.09
N CYS A 169 27.62 12.77 -15.88
CA CYS A 169 28.98 13.16 -15.53
C CYS A 169 29.84 11.89 -15.69
N PRO A 170 30.82 11.86 -16.61
CA PRO A 170 31.66 10.68 -16.77
C PRO A 170 32.43 10.47 -15.46
N CYS A 171 32.14 9.36 -14.81
CA CYS A 171 32.86 8.86 -13.64
C CYS A 171 34.34 8.62 -13.98
#